data_AF-G0QIN4-F1
#
_entry.id   AF-G0QIN4-F1
#
_cell.length_a   1.000
_cell.length_b   1.000
_cell.length_c   1.000
_cell.angle_alpha   90.00
_cell.angle_beta   90.00
_cell.angle_gamma   90.00
#
_symmetry.space_group_name_H-M   'P 1'
#
loop_
_entity.id
_entity.type
_entity.pdbx_description
1 polymer ?
#
loop_
_entity_poly.entity_id
_entity_poly.type
_entity_poly.pdbx_seq_one_letter_code
_entity_poly.pdbx_strand_id
1 'polypeptide(L)'
;MREEYEERRDILVEYLDRLGWDYRIPEGAIYAFPDVGRDSWEFCMEMIDHGVAMVPGEPMGPESDTQVRICFGSTTKDELRKGMKRIQEFCS
;
A
#
# COMPACT_ATOMS: atom_id res chain seq x y z
N MET A 1 -11.35 16.74 6.75
CA MET A 1 -10.13 16.58 5.92
C MET A 1 -9.01 15.89 6.69
N ARG A 2 -8.47 16.46 7.77
CA ARG A 2 -7.42 15.79 8.57
C ARG A 2 -7.88 14.45 9.15
N GLU A 3 -9.02 14.42 9.82
CA GLU A 3 -9.61 13.21 10.41
C GLU A 3 -9.87 12.12 9.36
N GLU A 4 -10.28 12.49 8.15
CA GLU A 4 -10.57 11.52 7.09
C GLU A 4 -9.30 10.86 6.54
N TYR A 5 -8.17 11.59 6.50
CA TYR A 5 -6.88 11.00 6.18
C TYR A 5 -6.34 10.12 7.31
N GLU A 6 -6.58 10.52 8.57
CA GLU A 6 -6.24 9.70 9.74
C GLU A 6 -7.01 8.37 9.71
N GLU A 7 -8.33 8.38 9.46
CA GLU A 7 -9.11 7.14 9.33
C GLU A 7 -8.63 6.24 8.18
N ARG A 8 -8.28 6.82 7.03
CA ARG A 8 -7.75 6.05 5.89
C ARG A 8 -6.37 5.48 6.18
N ARG A 9 -5.51 6.25 6.85
CA ARG A 9 -4.21 5.77 7.32
C ARG A 9 -4.39 4.60 8.27
N ASP A 10 -5.31 4.71 9.23
CA ASP A 10 -5.55 3.68 10.23
C ASP A 10 -6.07 2.39 9.58
N ILE A 11 -6.95 2.50 8.58
CA ILE A 11 -7.36 1.36 7.74
C ILE A 11 -6.15 0.72 7.06
N LEU A 12 -5.31 1.53 6.40
CA LEU A 12 -4.13 1.01 5.70
C LEU A 12 -3.19 0.25 6.65
N VAL A 13 -2.86 0.87 7.79
CA VAL A 13 -2.02 0.30 8.85
C VAL A 13 -2.59 -1.03 9.34
N GLU A 14 -3.88 -1.12 9.62
CA GLU A 14 -4.54 -2.36 10.06
C GLU A 14 -4.32 -3.53 9.07
N TYR A 15 -4.39 -3.26 7.76
CA TYR A 15 -4.15 -4.29 6.75
C TYR A 15 -2.67 -4.62 6.58
N LEU A 16 -1.78 -3.62 6.65
CA LEU A 16 -0.33 -3.84 6.58
C LEU A 16 0.15 -4.70 7.76
N ASP A 17 -0.36 -4.44 8.96
CA ASP A 17 -0.07 -5.25 10.16
C ASP A 17 -0.53 -6.71 10.00
N ARG A 18 -1.70 -6.93 9.36
CA ARG A 18 -2.22 -8.28 9.07
C ARG A 18 -1.39 -9.02 8.03
N LEU A 19 -0.85 -8.30 7.04
CA LEU A 19 0.06 -8.85 6.02
C LEU A 19 1.45 -9.14 6.59
N GLY A 20 1.82 -8.54 7.72
CA GLY A 20 3.14 -8.68 8.32
C GLY A 20 4.24 -7.97 7.52
N TRP A 21 3.88 -6.98 6.71
CA TRP A 21 4.82 -6.20 5.92
C TRP A 21 5.56 -5.18 6.77
N ASP A 22 6.83 -4.94 6.47
CA ASP A 22 7.59 -3.85 7.12
C ASP A 22 7.22 -2.52 6.49
N TYR A 23 6.94 -1.50 7.31
CA TYR A 23 6.58 -0.16 6.84
C TYR A 23 6.84 0.89 7.91
N ARG A 24 6.96 2.15 7.49
CA ARG A 24 6.94 3.31 8.41
C ARG A 24 5.56 3.94 8.47
N ILE A 25 5.07 4.17 9.69
CA ILE A 25 3.78 4.82 9.91
C ILE A 25 3.78 6.21 9.25
N PRO A 26 2.80 6.53 8.38
CA PRO A 26 2.71 7.85 7.77
C PRO A 26 2.33 8.92 8.82
N GLU A 27 3.28 9.78 9.21
CA GLU A 27 3.04 10.82 10.24
C GLU A 27 2.35 12.08 9.68
N GLY A 28 2.41 12.30 8.36
CA GLY A 28 1.77 13.46 7.70
C GLY A 28 1.68 13.38 6.17
N ALA A 29 2.06 12.24 5.58
CA ALA A 29 1.97 12.00 4.15
C ALA A 29 0.67 11.25 3.81
N ILE A 30 0.22 11.37 2.57
CA ILE A 30 -0.90 10.59 2.00
C ILE A 30 -0.44 9.27 1.36
N TYR A 31 0.79 8.85 1.66
CA TYR A 31 1.45 7.68 1.09
C TYR A 31 2.08 6.81 2.18
N ALA A 32 2.09 5.50 1.98
CA ALA A 32 2.91 4.55 2.74
C ALA A 32 3.84 3.80 1.78
N PHE A 33 4.95 3.28 2.33
CA PHE A 33 5.98 2.54 1.59
C PHE A 33 6.26 1.20 2.26
N PRO A 34 5.30 0.25 2.26
CA PRO A 34 5.56 -1.09 2.75
C PRO A 34 6.51 -1.87 1.84
N ASP A 35 7.30 -2.75 2.47
CA ASP A 35 8.09 -3.79 1.80
C ASP A 35 7.20 -5.02 1.53
N VAL A 36 7.10 -5.43 0.27
CA VAL A 36 6.28 -6.57 -0.16
C VAL A 36 7.06 -7.89 -0.21
N GLY A 37 8.36 -7.87 0.16
CA GLY A 37 9.24 -9.03 0.26
C GLY A 37 9.73 -9.61 -1.07
N ARG A 38 9.41 -8.95 -2.19
CA ARG A 38 9.78 -9.35 -3.56
C ARG A 38 9.85 -8.13 -4.47
N ASP A 39 10.27 -8.33 -5.72
CA ASP A 39 10.35 -7.27 -6.72
C ASP A 39 9.04 -6.47 -6.82
N SER A 40 9.13 -5.17 -6.56
CA SER A 40 7.98 -4.27 -6.47
C SER A 40 7.33 -4.02 -7.83
N TRP A 41 8.09 -4.10 -8.92
CA TRP A 41 7.56 -3.92 -10.28
C TRP A 41 6.69 -5.10 -10.67
N GLU A 42 7.21 -6.33 -10.54
CA GLU A 42 6.46 -7.56 -10.77
C GLU A 42 5.20 -7.61 -9.89
N PHE A 43 5.33 -7.31 -8.60
CA PHE A 43 4.20 -7.29 -7.69
C PHE A 43 3.12 -6.28 -8.10
N CYS A 44 3.51 -5.06 -8.51
CA CYS A 44 2.56 -4.07 -9.00
C CYS A 44 1.85 -4.55 -10.28
N MET A 45 2.56 -5.21 -11.19
CA MET A 45 1.98 -5.74 -12.43
C MET A 45 0.99 -6.87 -12.16
N GLU A 46 1.31 -7.81 -11.26
CA GLU A 46 0.39 -8.87 -10.85
C GLU A 46 -0.88 -8.28 -10.20
N MET A 47 -0.74 -7.29 -9.32
CA MET A 47 -1.87 -6.66 -8.64
C MET A 47 -2.82 -5.89 -9.58
N ILE A 48 -2.33 -5.41 -10.74
CA ILE A 48 -3.18 -4.77 -11.76
C ILE A 48 -4.24 -5.77 -12.28
N ASP A 49 -3.88 -7.04 -12.45
CA ASP A 49 -4.82 -8.09 -12.88
C ASP A 49 -5.91 -8.36 -11.83
N HIS A 50 -5.62 -8.07 -10.56
CA HIS A 50 -6.58 -8.09 -9.45
C HIS A 50 -7.34 -6.76 -9.28
N GLY A 51 -7.09 -5.78 -10.15
CA GLY A 51 -7.73 -4.46 -10.13
C GLY A 51 -7.23 -3.55 -9.02
N VAL A 52 -5.96 -3.67 -8.63
CA VAL A 52 -5.28 -2.79 -7.66
C VAL A 52 -4.07 -2.16 -8.34
N ALA A 53 -4.04 -0.83 -8.39
CA ALA A 53 -2.91 -0.09 -8.93
C ALA A 53 -2.09 0.55 -7.79
N MET A 54 -0.78 0.36 -7.82
CA MET A 54 0.20 0.92 -6.90
C MET A 54 1.40 1.45 -7.69
N VAL A 55 2.35 2.10 -7.02
CA VAL A 55 3.57 2.58 -7.67
C VAL A 55 4.76 1.76 -7.15
N PRO A 56 5.56 1.14 -8.02
CA PRO A 56 6.77 0.42 -7.60
C PRO A 56 7.77 1.37 -6.96
N GLY A 57 8.61 0.84 -6.07
CA GLY A 57 9.51 1.63 -5.24
C GLY A 57 10.73 2.13 -6.00
N GLU A 58 11.19 1.46 -7.06
CA GLU A 58 12.39 1.78 -7.85
C GLU A 58 12.64 3.31 -8.07
N PRO A 59 11.64 4.16 -8.41
CA PRO A 59 11.85 5.59 -8.57
C PRO A 59 12.24 6.37 -7.29
N MET A 60 12.18 5.73 -6.11
CA MET A 60 12.43 6.32 -4.80
C MET A 60 13.83 6.05 -4.26
N GLY A 61 14.59 5.17 -4.91
CA GLY A 61 16.01 4.90 -4.61
C GLY A 61 16.39 3.42 -4.73
N PRO A 62 17.70 3.11 -4.79
CA PRO A 62 18.20 1.75 -5.01
C PRO A 62 17.92 0.76 -3.87
N GLU A 63 17.45 1.23 -2.71
CA GLU A 63 17.06 0.37 -1.57
C GLU A 63 15.55 0.09 -1.53
N SER A 64 14.79 0.51 -2.54
CA SER A 64 13.33 0.44 -2.56
C SER A 64 12.76 -0.53 -3.60
N ASP A 65 13.60 -1.41 -4.16
CA ASP A 65 13.22 -2.38 -5.18
C ASP A 65 12.12 -3.34 -4.70
N THR A 66 12.02 -3.57 -3.38
CA THR A 66 10.97 -4.39 -2.75
C THR A 66 9.83 -3.59 -2.14
N GLN A 67 9.90 -2.25 -2.18
CA GLN A 67 8.88 -1.39 -1.59
C GLN A 67 7.84 -0.97 -2.63
N VAL A 68 6.59 -0.79 -2.20
CA VAL A 68 5.54 -0.20 -3.04
C VAL A 68 5.01 1.06 -2.40
N ARG A 69 4.74 2.10 -3.20
CA ARG A 69 4.06 3.30 -2.71
C ARG A 69 2.55 3.14 -2.86
N ILE A 70 1.86 3.10 -1.71
CA ILE A 70 0.40 3.06 -1.63
C ILE A 70 -0.13 4.46 -1.32
N CYS A 71 -0.95 5.02 -2.22
CA CYS A 71 -1.65 6.29 -2.00
C CYS A 71 -3.02 6.04 -1.36
N PHE A 72 -3.26 6.65 -0.20
CA PHE A 72 -4.57 6.66 0.45
C PHE A 72 -5.24 8.05 0.44
N GLY A 73 -4.54 9.06 -0.08
CA GLY A 73 -5.05 10.44 -0.12
C GLY A 73 -6.13 10.67 -1.18
N SER A 74 -5.99 10.06 -2.35
CA SER A 74 -6.92 10.21 -3.48
C SER A 74 -8.04 9.17 -3.51
N THR A 75 -8.12 8.30 -2.51
CA THR A 75 -8.98 7.12 -2.48
C THR A 75 -10.04 7.26 -1.39
N THR A 76 -11.25 6.75 -1.62
CA THR A 76 -12.29 6.66 -0.57
C THR A 76 -11.96 5.53 0.43
N LYS A 77 -12.58 5.54 1.62
CA LYS A 77 -12.42 4.45 2.60
C LYS A 77 -12.82 3.08 2.04
N ASP A 78 -13.87 3.04 1.21
CA ASP A 78 -14.40 1.79 0.67
C ASP A 78 -13.52 1.23 -0.45
N GLU A 79 -13.01 2.09 -1.33
CA GLU A 79 -12.01 1.70 -2.33
C GLU A 79 -10.72 1.21 -1.67
N LEU A 80 -10.24 1.89 -0.62
CA LEU A 80 -9.06 1.49 0.12
C LEU A 80 -9.25 0.10 0.75
N ARG A 81 -10.36 -0.14 1.45
CA ARG A 81 -10.68 -1.47 2.02
C ARG A 81 -10.76 -2.55 0.94
N LYS A 82 -11.40 -2.25 -0.19
CA LYS A 82 -11.52 -3.20 -1.31
C LYS A 82 -10.16 -3.53 -1.91
N GLY A 83 -9.29 -2.54 -2.10
CA GLY A 83 -7.93 -2.72 -2.59
C GLY A 83 -7.08 -3.55 -1.62
N MET A 84 -7.07 -3.18 -0.33
CA MET A 84 -6.31 -3.92 0.68
C MET A 84 -6.81 -5.35 0.87
N LYS A 85 -8.13 -5.59 0.78
CA LYS A 85 -8.68 -6.95 0.81
C LYS A 85 -8.18 -7.81 -0.36
N ARG A 86 -8.12 -7.25 -1.57
CA ARG A 86 -7.57 -7.95 -2.74
C ARG A 86 -6.09 -8.27 -2.59
N ILE A 87 -5.31 -7.33 -2.03
CA ILE A 87 -3.89 -7.56 -1.70
C ILE A 87 -3.79 -8.71 -0.70
N GLN A 88 -4.60 -8.68 0.37
CA GLN A 88 -4.60 -9.73 1.39
C GLN A 88 -4.97 -11.10 0.82
N GLU A 89 -5.99 -11.17 -0.04
CA GLU A 89 -6.41 -12.41 -0.71
C GLU A 89 -5.33 -12.92 -1.67
N PHE A 90 -4.59 -12.04 -2.34
CA PHE A 90 -3.48 -12.40 -3.22
C PHE A 90 -2.26 -12.94 -2.46
N CYS A 91 -1.99 -12.40 -1.26
CA CYS A 91 -0.83 -12.77 -0.44
C CYS A 91 -1.09 -13.98 0.49
N SER A 92 -2.33 -14.46 0.57
CA SER A 92 -2.72 -15.63 1.40
C SER A 92 -2.45 -16.94 0.67
#